data_AF-A0A6B2C1D1-F1
#
_entry.id   AF-A0A6B2C1D1-F1
#
_cell.length_a   1.000
_cell.length_b   1.000
_cell.length_c   1.000
_cell.angle_alpha   90.00
_cell.angle_beta   90.00
_cell.angle_gamma   90.00
#
_symmetry.space_group_name_H-M   'P 1'
#
loop_
_entity.id
_entity.type
_entity.pdbx_description
1 polymer ?
#
loop_
_entity_poly.entity_id
_entity_poly.type
_entity_poly.pdbx_seq_one_letter_code
_entity_poly.pdbx_strand_id
1 'polypeptide(L)'
;MRSRIRIIADLLILLEQSTNGLKITELVRKSNVPYVRLTEILEELNRKGIIKLINGEEGQVYIITRKGLKFLEEYRKFSKFVEGFGLEI
;
A
#
# COMPACT_ATOMS: atom_id res chain seq x y z
N MET A 1 5.43 3.61 -17.31
CA MET A 1 6.04 4.10 -16.05
C MET A 1 5.02 3.88 -14.94
N ARG A 2 5.35 3.15 -13.85
CA ARG A 2 4.40 3.06 -12.72
C ARG A 2 4.40 4.39 -11.97
N SER A 3 3.26 5.05 -11.92
CA SER A 3 3.07 6.28 -11.14
C SER A 3 3.23 5.97 -9.65
N ARG A 4 3.75 6.94 -8.88
CA ARG A 4 3.97 6.77 -7.42
C ARG A 4 2.67 6.40 -6.69
N ILE A 5 1.56 6.98 -7.12
CA ILE A 5 0.23 6.71 -6.55
C ILE A 5 -0.22 5.27 -6.80
N ARG A 6 0.06 4.70 -7.99
CA ARG A 6 -0.24 3.30 -8.30
C ARG A 6 0.57 2.35 -7.44
N ILE A 7 1.85 2.63 -7.21
CA ILE A 7 2.69 1.84 -6.29
C ILE A 7 2.11 1.85 -4.88
N ILE A 8 1.69 3.01 -4.37
CA ILE A 8 1.08 3.12 -3.04
C ILE A 8 -0.24 2.34 -3.00
N ALA A 9 -1.10 2.47 -4.01
CA ALA A 9 -2.35 1.73 -4.08
C ALA A 9 -2.12 0.21 -4.10
N ASP A 10 -1.19 -0.28 -4.92
CA ASP A 10 -0.80 -1.70 -4.97
C ASP A 10 -0.39 -2.20 -3.58
N LEU A 11 0.44 -1.45 -2.85
CA LEU A 11 0.85 -1.81 -1.49
C LEU A 11 -0.33 -1.85 -0.50
N LEU A 12 -1.23 -0.88 -0.58
CA LEU A 12 -2.40 -0.84 0.30
C LEU A 12 -3.37 -1.99 0.01
N ILE A 13 -3.53 -2.40 -1.25
CA ILE A 13 -4.30 -3.59 -1.63
C ILE A 13 -3.69 -4.84 -1.01
N LEU A 14 -2.37 -5.01 -1.09
CA LEU A 14 -1.68 -6.15 -0.48
C LEU A 14 -1.89 -6.20 1.04
N LEU A 15 -1.87 -5.04 1.70
CA LEU A 15 -2.07 -4.93 3.15
C LEU A 15 -3.54 -5.13 3.55
N GLU A 16 -4.51 -4.67 2.75
CA GLU A 16 -5.94 -4.89 2.96
C GLU A 16 -6.31 -6.38 2.84
N GLN A 17 -5.67 -7.10 1.92
CA GLN A 17 -5.89 -8.54 1.71
C GLN A 17 -5.23 -9.43 2.77
N SER A 18 -4.37 -8.89 3.63
CA SER A 18 -3.70 -9.68 4.67
C SER A 18 -4.48 -9.65 5.99
N THR A 19 -4.75 -10.83 6.55
CA THR A 19 -5.38 -10.97 7.87
C THR A 19 -4.45 -10.53 9.00
N ASN A 20 -3.15 -10.82 8.89
CA ASN A 20 -2.17 -10.62 9.97
C ASN A 20 -1.10 -9.56 9.65
N GLY A 21 -1.33 -8.77 8.60
CA GLY A 21 -0.31 -7.86 8.07
C GLY A 21 0.75 -8.57 7.23
N LEU A 22 1.74 -7.82 6.75
CA LEU A 22 2.82 -8.36 5.91
C LEU A 22 4.19 -7.89 6.39
N LYS A 23 5.16 -8.80 6.39
CA LYS A 23 6.57 -8.47 6.61
C LYS A 23 7.10 -7.66 5.42
N ILE A 24 8.16 -6.87 5.65
CA ILE A 24 8.81 -6.09 4.59
C ILE A 24 9.29 -7.00 3.43
N THR A 25 9.82 -8.18 3.74
CA THR A 25 10.29 -9.15 2.74
C THR A 25 9.17 -9.64 1.84
N GLU A 26 7.97 -9.85 2.39
CA GLU A 26 6.78 -10.20 1.62
C GLU A 26 6.32 -9.05 0.72
N LEU A 27 6.34 -7.83 1.22
CA LEU A 27 5.98 -6.64 0.45
C LEU A 27 6.94 -6.39 -0.70
N VAL A 28 8.25 -6.57 -0.52
CA VAL A 28 9.24 -6.49 -1.62
C VAL A 28 8.92 -7.52 -2.69
N ARG A 29 8.71 -8.78 -2.27
CA ARG A 29 8.42 -9.90 -3.19
C ARG A 29 7.13 -9.69 -3.99
N LYS A 30 6.11 -9.07 -3.38
CA LYS A 30 4.79 -8.86 -3.99
C LYS A 30 4.66 -7.54 -4.78
N SER A 31 5.39 -6.48 -4.41
CA SER A 31 5.20 -5.14 -4.98
C SER A 31 6.04 -4.85 -6.23
N ASN A 32 7.06 -5.68 -6.52
CA ASN A 32 8.06 -5.43 -7.57
C ASN A 32 8.75 -4.05 -7.41
N VAL A 33 8.88 -3.57 -6.17
CA VAL A 33 9.57 -2.32 -5.80
C VAL A 33 10.89 -2.67 -5.11
N PRO A 34 12.02 -2.05 -5.50
CA PRO A 34 13.29 -2.25 -4.81
C PRO A 34 13.21 -1.92 -3.31
N TYR A 35 13.91 -2.69 -2.47
CA TYR A 35 13.86 -2.59 -1.01
C TYR A 35 13.98 -1.15 -0.50
N VAL A 36 15.01 -0.41 -0.92
CA VAL A 36 15.29 0.97 -0.47
C VAL A 36 14.11 1.91 -0.76
N ARG A 37 13.55 1.82 -1.96
CA ARG A 37 12.39 2.64 -2.35
C ARG A 37 11.13 2.24 -1.59
N LEU A 38 10.96 0.95 -1.34
CA LEU A 38 9.82 0.44 -0.59
C LEU A 38 9.88 0.89 0.88
N THR A 39 11.05 0.83 1.53
CA THR A 39 11.22 1.31 2.91
C THR A 39 10.85 2.77 3.04
N GLU A 40 11.33 3.63 2.13
CA GLU A 40 11.00 5.07 2.15
C GLU A 40 9.49 5.33 2.05
N ILE A 41 8.80 4.57 1.17
CA ILE A 41 7.35 4.66 1.01
C ILE A 41 6.65 4.19 2.29
N LEU A 42 7.00 3.02 2.82
CA LEU A 42 6.35 2.45 4.01
C LEU A 42 6.54 3.35 5.23
N GLU A 43 7.74 3.91 5.41
CA GLU A 43 8.01 4.87 6.49
C GLU A 43 7.17 6.13 6.34
N GLU A 44 7.05 6.69 5.13
CA GLU A 44 6.18 7.84 4.88
C GLU A 44 4.71 7.51 5.19
N LEU A 45 4.21 6.38 4.70
CA LEU A 45 2.83 5.96 4.93
C LEU A 45 2.56 5.72 6.43
N ASN A 46 3.54 5.16 7.16
CA ASN A 46 3.47 4.96 8.60
C ASN A 46 3.45 6.31 9.35
N ARG A 47 4.35 7.24 9.00
CA ARG A 47 4.36 8.61 9.55
C ARG A 47 3.04 9.35 9.29
N LYS A 48 2.42 9.14 8.13
CA LYS A 48 1.11 9.72 7.76
C LYS A 48 -0.08 8.99 8.37
N GLY A 49 0.14 7.88 9.08
CA GLY A 49 -0.90 7.06 9.70
C GLY A 49 -1.78 6.31 8.69
N ILE A 50 -1.31 6.13 7.45
CA ILE A 50 -2.01 5.38 6.39
C ILE A 50 -1.82 3.87 6.62
N ILE A 51 -0.65 3.48 7.08
CA ILE A 51 -0.34 2.13 7.55
C ILE A 51 0.21 2.20 8.98
N LYS A 52 0.35 1.05 9.64
CA LYS A 52 0.99 0.94 10.95
C LYS A 52 1.95 -0.24 10.98
N LEU A 53 3.12 -0.06 11.54
CA LEU A 53 4.02 -1.15 11.92
C LEU A 53 3.62 -1.68 13.31
N ILE A 54 3.37 -2.98 13.42
CA ILE A 54 3.02 -3.66 14.67
C ILE A 54 3.92 -4.88 14.89
N ASN A 55 3.98 -5.36 16.14
CA ASN A 55 4.61 -6.64 16.45
C ASN A 55 3.60 -7.76 16.16
N GLY A 56 3.85 -8.55 15.13
CA GLY A 56 3.13 -9.80 14.86
C GLY A 56 3.79 -10.98 15.57
N GLU A 57 3.28 -12.18 15.33
CA GLU A 57 3.76 -13.43 15.97
C GLU A 57 5.23 -13.73 15.65
N GLU A 58 5.66 -13.46 14.41
CA GLU A 58 7.01 -13.75 13.93
C GLU A 58 7.80 -12.49 13.56
N GLY A 59 7.60 -11.42 14.31
CA GLY A 59 8.29 -10.14 14.14
C GLY A 59 7.42 -9.01 13.60
N GLN A 60 8.06 -7.93 13.15
CA GLN A 60 7.34 -6.72 12.75
C GLN A 60 6.61 -6.90 11.41
N VAL A 61 5.35 -6.49 11.39
CA VAL A 61 4.47 -6.53 10.21
C VAL A 61 3.77 -5.20 10.01
N TYR A 62 3.55 -4.85 8.74
CA TYR A 62 2.75 -3.69 8.37
C TYR A 62 1.28 -4.09 8.24
N ILE A 63 0.38 -3.24 8.74
CA ILE A 63 -1.07 -3.36 8.57
C ILE A 63 -1.64 -2.06 8.00
N ILE A 64 -2.75 -2.15 7.27
CA ILE A 64 -3.48 -0.97 6.79
C ILE A 64 -4.30 -0.37 7.95
N THR A 65 -4.35 0.96 8.05
CA THR A 65 -5.22 1.62 9.04
C THR A 65 -6.59 1.95 8.43
N ARG A 66 -7.54 2.39 9.27
CA ARG A 66 -8.81 2.97 8.79
C ARG A 66 -8.59 4.15 7.83
N LYS A 67 -7.56 4.97 8.05
CA LYS A 67 -7.20 6.07 7.16
C LYS A 67 -6.67 5.56 5.82
N GLY A 68 -5.87 4.48 5.83
CA GLY A 68 -5.41 3.82 4.62
C GLY A 68 -6.55 3.20 3.80
N LEU A 69 -7.53 2.56 4.45
CA LEU A 69 -8.71 2.02 3.78
C LEU A 69 -9.51 3.12 3.07
N LYS A 70 -9.74 4.25 3.74
CA LYS A 70 -10.40 5.41 3.12
C LYS A 70 -9.64 5.93 1.91
N PHE A 71 -8.32 6.06 2.01
CA PHE A 71 -7.50 6.45 0.86
C PHE A 71 -7.67 5.47 -0.31
N LEU A 72 -7.66 4.17 -0.04
CA LEU A 72 -7.79 3.14 -1.07
C LEU A 72 -9.18 3.15 -1.73
N GLU A 73 -10.23 3.43 -0.96
CA GLU A 73 -11.58 3.62 -1.48
C GLU A 73 -11.66 4.82 -2.45
N GLU A 74 -11.11 5.97 -2.07
CA GLU A 74 -11.07 7.16 -2.93
C GLU A 74 -10.21 6.94 -4.18
N TYR A 75 -9.09 6.23 -4.05
CA TYR A 75 -8.28 5.82 -5.20
C TYR A 75 -9.07 4.94 -6.17
N ARG A 76 -9.85 3.96 -5.67
CA ARG A 76 -10.70 3.11 -6.50
C ARG A 76 -11.78 3.91 -7.24
N LYS A 77 -12.40 4.89 -6.58
CA LYS A 77 -13.38 5.80 -7.21
C LYS A 77 -12.71 6.62 -8.32
N PHE A 78 -11.53 7.17 -8.05
CA PHE A 78 -10.76 7.94 -9.03
C PHE A 78 -10.32 7.08 -10.23
N SER A 79 -9.82 5.86 -10.01
CA SER A 79 -9.44 4.95 -11.09
C SER A 79 -10.63 4.66 -12.01
N LYS A 80 -11.78 4.30 -11.43
CA LYS A 80 -13.01 4.05 -12.20
C LYS A 80 -13.49 5.29 -12.97
N PHE A 81 -13.37 6.48 -12.37
CA PHE A 81 -13.70 7.73 -13.05
C PHE A 81 -12.82 7.92 -14.29
N VAL A 82 -11.50 7.78 -14.16
CA VAL A 82 -10.54 7.92 -15.27
C VAL A 82 -10.75 6.86 -16.35
N GLU A 83 -10.99 5.61 -15.96
CA GLU A 83 -11.35 4.51 -16.87
C GLU A 83 -12.64 4.82 -17.67
N GLY A 84 -13.61 5.51 -17.07
CA GLY A 84 -14.82 5.97 -17.74
C GLY A 84 -14.59 6.96 -18.90
N PHE A 85 -13.42 7.61 -18.94
CA PHE A 85 -12.98 8.46 -20.06
C PHE A 85 -12.02 7.74 -21.03
N GLY A 86 -11.80 6.43 -20.87
CA GLY A 86 -10.88 5.65 -21.69
C GLY A 86 -9.40 5.92 -21.39
N LEU A 87 -9.09 6.40 -20.18
CA LEU A 87 -7.73 6.73 -19.74
C LEU A 87 -7.25 5.73 -18.67
N GLU A 88 -5.94 5.61 -18.49
CA GLU A 88 -5.30 4.76 -17.47
C GLU A 88 -4.27 5.54 -16.62
N ILE A 89 -4.02 5.07 -15.39
CA ILE A 89 -3.16 5.70 -14.35
C ILE A 89 -1.84 4.95 -14.11
#